data_AF-A0A060ZBF2-F1
#
_entry.id   AF-A0A060ZBF2-F1
#
_cell.length_a   1.000
_cell.length_b   1.000
_cell.length_c   1.000
_cell.angle_alpha   90.00
_cell.angle_beta   90.00
_cell.angle_gamma   90.00
#
_symmetry.space_group_name_H-M   'P 1'
#
loop_
_entity.id
_entity.type
_entity.pdbx_description
1 polymer ?
#
loop_
_entity_poly.entity_id
_entity_poly.type
_entity_poly.pdbx_seq_one_letter_code
_entity_poly.pdbx_strand_id
1 'polypeptide(L)'
;MHITSVDGGVTGRCLLGIAHEGPPGYGHGGIGAMLLDELLGWACAAAGKPGMTISLRMCYRVPVPLDTPCKWMPTSQEPTTARSS
;
A
#
# COMPACT_ATOMS: atom_id res chain seq x y z
N MET A 1 0.28 10.37 4.69
CA MET A 1 0.33 10.03 3.25
C MET A 1 -0.58 10.98 2.49
N HIS A 2 -0.18 11.46 1.31
CA HIS A 2 -1.06 12.24 0.44
C HIS A 2 -1.64 11.31 -0.63
N ILE A 3 -2.98 11.23 -0.69
CA ILE A 3 -3.71 10.36 -1.60
C ILE A 3 -4.31 11.20 -2.72
N THR A 4 -4.19 10.72 -3.95
CA THR A 4 -4.75 11.37 -5.14
C THR A 4 -5.53 10.34 -5.94
N SER A 5 -6.74 10.70 -6.37
CA SER A 5 -7.50 9.90 -7.33
C SER A 5 -6.82 9.95 -8.69
N VAL A 6 -6.78 8.81 -9.38
CA VAL A 6 -6.29 8.65 -10.75
C VAL A 6 -7.30 7.82 -11.54
N ASP A 7 -7.18 7.80 -12.87
CA ASP A 7 -8.04 6.97 -13.70
C ASP A 7 -7.94 5.50 -13.28
N GLY A 8 -9.07 4.94 -12.83
CA GLY A 8 -9.16 3.55 -12.38
C GLY A 8 -8.64 3.28 -10.97
N GLY A 9 -8.32 4.28 -10.14
CA GLY A 9 -7.92 4.03 -8.75
C GLY A 9 -7.43 5.24 -7.95
N VAL A 10 -6.51 4.99 -7.03
CA VAL A 10 -5.88 6.00 -6.17
C VAL A 10 -4.37 5.81 -6.15
N THR A 11 -3.60 6.86 -5.92
CA THR A 11 -2.15 6.74 -5.66
C THR A 11 -1.79 7.45 -4.36
N GLY A 12 -0.89 6.84 -3.60
CA GLY A 12 -0.37 7.38 -2.35
C GLY A 12 1.05 7.89 -2.53
N ARG A 13 1.37 9.06 -1.97
CA ARG A 13 2.74 9.55 -1.84
C ARG A 13 3.07 9.81 -0.38
N CYS A 14 4.25 9.40 0.05
CA CYS A 14 4.77 9.72 1.38
C CYS A 14 6.29 9.87 1.36
N LEU A 15 6.79 10.55 2.40
CA LEU A 15 8.19 10.65 2.74
C LEU A 15 8.35 10.00 4.12
N LEU A 16 9.19 8.97 4.22
CA LEU A 16 9.49 8.32 5.49
C LEU A 16 10.73 8.99 6.09
N GLY A 17 10.55 9.70 7.20
CA GLY A 17 11.67 10.19 8.01
C GLY A 17 12.11 9.20 9.09
N ILE A 18 13.12 9.57 9.86
CA ILE A 18 13.75 8.77 10.94
C ILE A 18 12.77 8.14 11.94
N ALA A 19 11.64 8.79 12.22
CA ALA A 19 10.62 8.26 13.12
C ALA A 19 9.96 6.96 12.61
N HIS A 20 10.12 6.64 11.32
CA HIS A 20 9.56 5.46 10.68
C HIS A 20 10.62 4.37 10.44
N GLU A 21 11.83 4.53 10.98
CA GLU A 21 12.95 3.62 10.76
C GLU A 21 12.69 2.22 11.33
N GLY A 22 13.12 1.19 10.59
CA GLY A 22 13.25 -0.17 11.11
C GLY A 22 14.72 -0.56 11.13
N PRO A 23 15.27 -1.07 10.01
CA PRO A 23 16.71 -1.18 9.82
C PRO A 23 17.34 0.20 9.57
N PRO A 24 18.64 0.40 9.89
CA PRO A 24 19.34 1.66 9.66
C PRO A 24 19.18 2.18 8.21
N GLY A 25 18.63 3.38 8.05
CA GLY A 25 18.41 4.03 6.75
C GLY A 25 17.20 3.56 5.96
N TYR A 26 16.39 2.64 6.50
CA TYR A 26 15.22 2.09 5.82
C TYR A 26 13.95 2.14 6.68
N GLY A 27 12.82 2.37 6.02
CA GLY A 27 11.51 2.35 6.64
C GLY A 27 11.18 0.98 7.23
N HIS A 28 10.60 0.98 8.42
CA HIS A 28 10.10 -0.20 9.11
C HIS A 28 9.02 -0.89 8.25
N GLY A 29 9.12 -2.22 8.12
CA GLY A 29 8.18 -2.99 7.30
C GLY A 29 6.72 -2.71 7.68
N GLY A 30 6.40 -2.71 8.98
CA GLY A 30 5.05 -2.42 9.48
C GLY A 30 4.50 -1.04 9.06
N ILE A 31 5.35 -0.03 8.86
CA ILE A 31 4.91 1.27 8.33
C ILE A 31 4.47 1.12 6.87
N GLY A 32 5.24 0.38 6.06
CA GLY A 32 4.83 0.05 4.70
C GLY A 32 3.53 -0.75 4.65
N ALA A 33 3.33 -1.68 5.58
CA ALA A 33 2.11 -2.47 5.69
C ALA A 33 0.89 -1.58 5.99
N MET A 34 0.99 -0.73 6.99
CA MET A 34 -0.05 0.23 7.38
C MET A 34 -0.41 1.18 6.24
N LEU A 35 0.60 1.72 5.54
CA LEU A 35 0.37 2.62 4.41
C LEU A 35 -0.34 1.94 3.23
N LEU A 36 0.02 0.68 2.95
CA LEU A 36 -0.66 -0.12 1.92
C LEU A 36 -2.09 -0.45 2.31
N ASP A 37 -2.32 -0.83 3.56
CA ASP A 37 -3.67 -1.12 4.08
C ASP A 37 -4.59 0.09 3.95
N GLU A 38 -4.15 1.25 4.41
CA GLU A 38 -4.87 2.52 4.28
C GLU A 38 -5.18 2.83 2.81
N LEU A 39 -4.17 2.76 1.92
CA LEU A 39 -4.35 3.06 0.50
C LEU A 39 -5.33 2.10 -0.19
N LEU A 40 -5.34 0.82 0.18
CA LEU A 40 -6.30 -0.16 -0.31
C LEU A 40 -7.71 0.13 0.19
N GLY A 41 -7.87 0.59 1.42
CA GLY A 41 -9.15 1.09 1.94
C GLY A 41 -9.73 2.22 1.08
N TRP A 42 -8.89 3.21 0.72
CA TRP A 42 -9.29 4.29 -0.20
C TRP A 42 -9.61 3.80 -1.60
N ALA A 43 -8.86 2.83 -2.13
CA ALA A 43 -9.14 2.22 -3.43
C ALA A 43 -10.52 1.52 -3.44
N CYS A 44 -10.81 0.74 -2.40
CA CYS A 44 -12.11 0.07 -2.24
C CYS A 44 -13.27 1.05 -2.09
N ALA A 45 -13.08 2.11 -1.30
CA ALA A 45 -14.07 3.18 -1.16
C ALA A 45 -14.32 3.90 -2.49
N ALA A 46 -13.26 4.24 -3.25
CA ALA A 46 -13.37 4.85 -4.57
C ALA A 46 -14.07 3.94 -5.59
N ALA A 47 -13.97 2.62 -5.43
CA ALA A 47 -14.68 1.62 -6.24
C ALA A 47 -16.14 1.37 -5.78
N GLY A 48 -16.65 2.13 -4.81
CA GLY A 48 -18.01 1.97 -4.27
C GLY A 48 -18.20 0.72 -3.42
N LYS A 49 -17.12 0.12 -2.92
CA LYS A 49 -17.12 -1.12 -2.15
C LYS A 49 -16.34 -0.97 -0.83
N PRO A 50 -16.73 -0.04 0.08
CA PRO A 50 -16.06 0.11 1.36
C PRO A 50 -16.18 -1.18 2.18
N GLY A 51 -15.13 -1.52 2.92
CA GLY A 51 -15.08 -2.73 3.74
C GLY A 51 -13.89 -2.73 4.69
N MET A 52 -13.93 -3.64 5.66
CA MET A 52 -12.83 -3.85 6.60
C MET A 52 -11.80 -4.81 5.99
N THR A 53 -10.51 -4.55 6.23
CA THR A 53 -9.44 -5.50 5.87
C THR A 53 -9.61 -6.81 6.64
N ILE A 54 -9.84 -7.90 5.90
CA ILE A 54 -9.90 -9.27 6.47
C ILE A 54 -8.49 -9.89 6.49
N SER A 55 -7.71 -9.64 5.44
CA SER A 55 -6.36 -10.17 5.31
C SER A 55 -5.49 -9.24 4.48
N LEU A 56 -4.25 -9.03 4.92
CA LEU A 56 -3.21 -8.33 4.16
C LEU A 56 -2.01 -9.28 3.98
N ARG A 57 -1.68 -9.58 2.73
CA ARG A 57 -0.47 -10.33 2.36
C ARG A 57 0.41 -9.47 1.49
N MET A 58 1.67 -9.32 1.89
CA MET A 58 2.64 -8.47 1.19
C MET A 58 3.98 -9.19 1.09
N CYS A 59 4.73 -8.85 0.04
CA CYS A 59 6.09 -9.30 -0.16
C CYS A 59 6.99 -8.09 -0.38
N TYR A 60 7.94 -7.87 0.53
CA TYR A 60 8.94 -6.82 0.39
C TYR A 60 10.00 -7.26 -0.61
N ARG A 61 10.04 -6.61 -1.78
CA ARG A 61 11.03 -6.92 -2.84
C ARG A 61 12.30 -6.09 -2.72
N VAL A 62 12.15 -4.84 -2.30
CA VAL A 62 13.26 -3.90 -2.08
C VAL A 62 13.01 -3.14 -0.77
N PRO A 63 14.08 -2.82 -0.01
CA PRO A 63 13.96 -1.92 1.13
C PRO A 63 13.42 -0.55 0.72
N VAL A 64 12.74 0.14 1.63
CA VAL A 64 12.21 1.49 1.41
C VAL A 64 13.17 2.50 2.06
N PRO A 65 13.96 3.27 1.30
CA PRO A 65 14.90 4.22 1.90
C PRO A 65 14.18 5.35 2.62
N LEU A 66 14.76 5.81 3.73
CA LEU A 66 14.33 7.04 4.37
C LEU A 66 14.65 8.26 3.50
N ASP A 67 13.95 9.36 3.76
CA ASP A 67 14.11 10.67 3.12
C ASP A 67 14.04 10.64 1.58
N THR A 68 13.45 9.57 1.04
CA THR A 68 13.24 9.37 -0.39
C THR A 68 11.74 9.33 -0.67
N PRO A 69 11.22 10.18 -1.58
CA PRO A 69 9.81 10.16 -1.94
C PRO A 69 9.37 8.80 -2.48
N CYS A 70 8.36 8.20 -1.85
CA CYS A 70 7.81 6.91 -2.24
C CYS A 70 6.42 7.09 -2.85
N LYS A 71 6.16 6.43 -3.98
CA LYS A 71 4.85 6.35 -4.63
C LYS A 71 4.30 4.94 -4.51
N TRP A 72 3.07 4.83 -4.04
CA TRP A 72 2.33 3.60 -3.85
C TRP A 72 1.13 3.59 -4.79
N MET A 73 0.92 2.47 -5.46
CA MET A 73 -0.14 2.31 -6.46
C MET A 73 -0.79 0.94 -6.25
N PRO A 74 -2.04 0.88 -5.77
CA PRO A 74 -2.82 -0.33 -5.79
C PRO A 74 -3.23 -0.62 -7.23
N THR A 75 -3.17 -1.88 -7.63
CA THR A 75 -3.74 -2.38 -8.87
C THR A 75 -4.79 -3.41 -8.50
N SER A 76 -6.04 -3.22 -8.94
CA SER A 76 -7.02 -4.29 -8.84
C SER A 76 -6.62 -5.41 -9.81
N GLN A 77 -6.56 -6.63 -9.31
CA GLN A 77 -6.56 -7.83 -10.14
C GLN A 77 -7.84 -8.58 -9.79
N GLU A 78 -8.59 -9.03 -10.78
CA GLU A 78 -9.68 -9.97 -10.52
C GLU A 78 -9.07 -11.22 -9.85
N PRO A 79 -9.70 -11.76 -8.80
CA PRO A 79 -9.22 -13.01 -8.23
C PRO A 79 -9.16 -14.05 -9.34
N THR A 80 -7.95 -14.56 -9.62
CA THR A 80 -7.82 -15.74 -10.47
C THR A 80 -8.63 -16.84 -9.79
N THR A 81 -9.75 -17.21 -10.40
CA THR A 81 -10.52 -18.37 -9.97
C THR A 81 -9.57 -19.55 -9.97
N ALA A 82 -9.18 -20.00 -8.78
CA ALA A 82 -8.47 -21.25 -8.62
C ALA A 82 -9.38 -22.33 -9.24
N ARG A 83 -8.92 -22.91 -10.35
CA ARG A 83 -9.60 -24.02 -11.02
C ARG A 83 -9.71 -25.13 -9.99
N SER A 84 -10.94 -25.39 -9.53
CA SER A 84 -11.26 -26.53 -8.68
C SER A 84 -10.87 -27.81 -9.43
N SER A 85 -9.94 -28.57 -8.87
CA SER A 85 -9.73 -29.99 -9.17
C SER A 85 -10.57 -30.84 -8.24
#